data_AF-A0A6N6PJM4-F1
#
_entry.id   AF-A0A6N6PJM4-F1
#
_cell.length_a   1.000
_cell.length_b   1.000
_cell.length_c   1.000
_cell.angle_alpha   90.00
_cell.angle_beta   90.00
_cell.angle_gamma   90.00
#
_symmetry.space_group_name_H-M   'P 1'
#
loop_
_entity.id
_entity.type
_entity.pdbx_description
1 polymer ?
#
loop_
_entity_poly.entity_id
_entity_poly.type
_entity_poly.pdbx_seq_one_letter_code
_entity_poly.pdbx_strand_id
1 'polypeptide(L)'
;MQGYSDFIDRIFLHEGLLEKLTPAEPLSCDLLIRVREADDAVLSGGRAVGQPENCALVRGGLLYAIDAIDEAHTFFQDTPGDLGAYWHGMMHRREGDFENARYWFRRTGALPCFPALHRAAGEFSADMARQPGWDPYLLTGECERARF
;
A
#
# COMPACT_ATOMS: atom_id res chain seq x y z
N MET A 1 -1.52 0.39 22.91
CA MET A 1 -1.84 0.10 21.49
C MET A 1 -0.86 -0.97 21.05
N GLN A 2 -1.33 -2.16 20.68
CA GLN A 2 -0.41 -3.24 20.34
C GLN A 2 0.10 -2.97 18.93
N GLY A 3 1.38 -2.57 18.82
CA GLY A 3 2.01 -2.23 17.54
C GLY A 3 2.15 -3.43 16.61
N TYR A 4 2.76 -3.18 15.44
CA TYR A 4 3.17 -4.25 14.54
C TYR A 4 4.33 -5.04 15.18
N SER A 5 5.06 -5.83 14.40
CA SER A 5 6.32 -6.39 14.91
C SER A 5 7.37 -5.28 15.00
N ASP A 6 8.36 -5.43 15.88
CA ASP A 6 9.51 -4.50 15.93
C ASP A 6 10.19 -4.36 14.56
N PHE A 7 10.18 -5.42 13.74
CA PHE A 7 10.65 -5.37 12.37
C PHE A 7 9.87 -4.37 11.51
N ILE A 8 8.53 -4.46 11.50
CA ILE A 8 7.66 -3.55 10.73
C ILE A 8 7.73 -2.13 11.29
N ASP A 9 7.67 -1.98 12.61
CA ASP A 9 7.74 -0.67 13.26
C ASP A 9 9.05 0.04 12.90
N ARG A 10 10.18 -0.67 12.85
CA ARG A 10 11.47 -0.10 12.40
C ARG A 10 11.45 0.30 10.93
N ILE A 11 10.80 -0.45 10.05
CA ILE A 11 10.63 -0.03 8.65
C ILE A 11 9.90 1.31 8.60
N PHE A 12 8.77 1.43 9.32
CA PHE A 12 7.95 2.65 9.32
C PHE A 12 8.61 3.88 9.95
N LEU A 13 9.75 3.72 10.63
CA LEU A 13 10.56 4.82 11.14
C LEU A 13 11.56 5.36 10.11
N HIS A 14 11.73 4.74 8.95
CA HIS A 14 12.64 5.24 7.91
C HIS A 14 12.10 6.51 7.24
N GLU A 15 12.97 7.52 7.14
CA GLU A 15 12.69 8.73 6.39
C GLU A 15 12.55 8.42 4.89
N GLY A 16 11.73 9.21 4.19
CA GLY A 16 11.49 9.08 2.75
C GLY A 16 10.48 7.98 2.36
N LEU A 17 9.93 7.23 3.32
CA LEU A 17 8.83 6.31 3.04
C LEU A 17 7.66 7.02 2.36
N LEU A 18 7.20 6.44 1.24
CA LEU A 18 6.06 6.94 0.45
C LEU A 18 6.19 8.39 -0.02
N GLU A 19 7.37 9.00 0.02
CA GLU A 19 7.58 10.41 -0.39
C GLU A 19 7.43 10.59 -1.90
N LYS A 20 7.87 9.60 -2.68
CA LYS A 20 7.79 9.63 -4.15
C LYS A 20 6.39 9.24 -4.62
N LEU A 21 5.74 10.09 -5.41
CA LEU A 21 4.45 9.74 -6.03
C LEU A 21 4.58 8.58 -7.02
N THR A 22 5.63 8.61 -7.85
CA THR A 22 5.95 7.59 -8.85
C THR A 22 7.43 7.16 -8.77
N PRO A 23 7.79 6.26 -7.84
CA PRO A 23 9.17 5.79 -7.73
C PRO A 23 9.55 4.89 -8.91
N ALA A 24 10.82 4.96 -9.32
CA ALA A 24 11.42 4.04 -10.30
C ALA A 24 12.36 3.01 -9.65
N GLU A 25 12.75 3.25 -8.40
CA GLU A 25 13.70 2.41 -7.66
C GLU A 25 13.29 2.32 -6.18
N PRO A 26 13.63 1.21 -5.50
CA PRO A 26 13.45 1.07 -4.06
C PRO A 26 14.10 2.20 -3.27
N LEU A 27 13.51 2.54 -2.13
CA LEU A 27 14.00 3.56 -1.20
C LEU A 27 15.42 3.25 -0.70
N SER A 28 15.70 1.98 -0.44
CA SER A 28 17.01 1.51 0.03
C SER A 28 17.23 0.04 -0.30
N CYS A 29 18.42 -0.27 -0.83
CA CYS A 29 18.85 -1.65 -1.06
C CYS A 29 18.85 -2.46 0.24
N ASP A 30 19.25 -1.86 1.36
CA ASP A 30 19.30 -2.56 2.66
C ASP A 30 17.89 -2.89 3.16
N LEU A 31 16.94 -1.97 3.01
CA LEU A 31 15.54 -2.22 3.35
C LEU A 31 14.95 -3.33 2.48
N LEU A 32 15.25 -3.30 1.19
CA LEU A 32 14.81 -4.32 0.24
C LEU A 32 15.30 -5.71 0.64
N ILE A 33 16.60 -5.85 0.92
CA ILE A 33 17.19 -7.12 1.38
C ILE A 33 16.52 -7.58 2.68
N ARG A 34 16.35 -6.69 3.65
CA ARG A 34 15.70 -7.03 4.93
C ARG A 34 14.27 -7.50 4.76
N VAL A 35 13.48 -6.85 3.89
CA VAL A 35 12.10 -7.25 3.61
C VAL A 35 12.05 -8.57 2.84
N ARG A 36 13.03 -8.88 1.98
CA ARG A 36 13.14 -10.18 1.30
C ARG A 36 13.46 -11.32 2.26
N GLU A 37 14.39 -11.09 3.18
CA GLU A 37 14.89 -12.13 4.09
C GLU A 37 14.00 -12.38 5.31
N ALA A 38 13.13 -11.43 5.68
CA ALA A 38 12.20 -11.62 6.79
C ALA A 38 11.29 -12.82 6.52
N ASP A 39 11.13 -13.74 7.46
CA ASP A 39 10.10 -14.78 7.36
C ASP A 39 8.80 -14.33 8.05
N ASP A 40 7.77 -15.18 8.01
CA ASP A 40 6.48 -14.86 8.63
C ASP A 40 6.57 -14.71 10.16
N ALA A 41 7.54 -15.36 10.81
CA ALA A 41 7.78 -15.21 12.24
C ALA A 41 8.37 -13.82 12.55
N VAL A 42 9.28 -13.32 11.71
CA VAL A 42 9.79 -11.94 11.80
C VAL A 42 8.67 -10.93 11.55
N LEU A 43 7.88 -11.11 10.48
CA LEU A 43 6.77 -10.20 10.14
C LEU A 43 5.72 -10.14 11.26
N SER A 44 5.36 -11.28 11.85
CA SER A 44 4.40 -11.37 12.94
C SER A 44 4.97 -10.98 14.31
N GLY A 45 6.30 -10.96 14.46
CA GLY A 45 6.97 -10.83 15.76
C GLY A 45 6.77 -12.05 16.64
N GLY A 46 6.69 -13.24 16.05
CA GLY A 46 6.46 -14.53 16.72
C GLY A 46 5.03 -14.74 17.21
N ARG A 47 4.09 -13.86 16.85
CA ARG A 47 2.67 -13.98 17.23
C ARG A 47 1.95 -14.96 16.30
N ALA A 48 0.94 -15.64 16.84
CA ALA A 48 0.06 -16.48 16.03
C ALA A 48 -0.64 -15.65 14.94
N VAL A 49 -0.50 -16.07 13.68
CA VAL A 49 -1.13 -15.43 12.53
C VAL A 49 -2.46 -16.12 12.24
N GLY A 50 -3.56 -15.37 12.33
CA GLY A 50 -4.90 -15.93 12.12
C GLY A 50 -5.20 -16.30 10.67
N GLN A 51 -4.57 -15.61 9.70
CA GLN A 51 -4.71 -15.82 8.26
C GLN A 51 -3.31 -15.79 7.62
N PRO A 52 -2.56 -16.91 7.62
CA PRO A 52 -1.20 -16.98 7.10
C PRO A 52 -1.07 -16.50 5.65
N GLU A 53 -2.12 -16.68 4.84
CA GLU A 53 -2.21 -16.19 3.47
C GLU A 53 -2.01 -14.66 3.36
N ASN A 54 -2.34 -13.91 4.41
CA ASN A 54 -2.16 -12.46 4.44
C ASN A 54 -0.72 -12.03 4.70
N CYS A 55 0.18 -12.92 5.15
CA CYS A 55 1.61 -12.59 5.31
C CYS A 55 2.24 -12.15 3.98
N ALA A 56 1.82 -12.79 2.87
CA ALA A 56 2.25 -12.41 1.53
C ALA A 56 1.82 -10.97 1.18
N LEU A 57 0.58 -10.59 1.51
CA LEU A 57 0.08 -9.22 1.32
C LEU A 57 0.76 -8.21 2.24
N VAL A 58 1.09 -8.58 3.47
CA VAL A 58 1.87 -7.73 4.38
C VAL A 58 3.25 -7.47 3.78
N ARG A 59 3.92 -8.49 3.26
CA ARG A 59 5.21 -8.33 2.57
C ARG A 59 5.08 -7.45 1.33
N GLY A 60 4.07 -7.67 0.49
CA GLY A 60 3.77 -6.82 -0.65
C GLY A 60 3.56 -5.35 -0.25
N GLY A 61 2.81 -5.10 0.83
CA GLY A 61 2.61 -3.77 1.38
C GLY A 61 3.90 -3.11 1.91
N LEU A 62 4.80 -3.88 2.52
CA LEU A 62 6.11 -3.39 2.95
C LEU A 62 6.99 -3.02 1.75
N LEU A 63 7.06 -3.90 0.74
CA LEU A 63 7.77 -3.64 -0.52
C LEU A 63 7.23 -2.38 -1.21
N TYR A 64 5.89 -2.24 -1.25
CA TYR A 64 5.23 -1.04 -1.74
C TYR A 64 5.64 0.20 -0.95
N ALA A 65 5.68 0.13 0.38
CA ALA A 65 6.04 1.28 1.23
C ALA A 65 7.49 1.74 1.00
N ILE A 66 8.41 0.81 0.74
CA ILE A 66 9.82 1.08 0.44
C ILE A 66 10.10 1.25 -1.05
N ASP A 67 9.09 1.58 -1.86
CA ASP A 67 9.22 1.91 -3.28
C ASP A 67 9.67 0.76 -4.21
N ALA A 68 9.69 -0.48 -3.72
CA ALA A 68 10.00 -1.67 -4.51
C ALA A 68 8.76 -2.15 -5.30
N ILE A 69 8.27 -1.32 -6.22
CA ILE A 69 6.96 -1.49 -6.87
C ILE A 69 6.86 -2.77 -7.70
N ASP A 70 7.86 -3.05 -8.54
CA ASP A 70 7.87 -4.25 -9.40
C ASP A 70 7.77 -5.54 -8.58
N GLU A 71 8.48 -5.60 -7.45
CA GLU A 71 8.46 -6.78 -6.59
C GLU A 71 7.16 -6.85 -5.79
N ALA A 72 6.65 -5.72 -5.30
CA ALA A 72 5.36 -5.65 -4.62
C ALA A 72 4.21 -6.15 -5.52
N HIS A 73 4.26 -5.85 -6.83
CA HIS A 73 3.26 -6.28 -7.80
C HIS A 73 3.08 -7.81 -7.80
N THR A 74 4.16 -8.58 -7.67
CA THR A 74 4.09 -10.05 -7.66
C THR A 74 3.23 -10.60 -6.52
N PHE A 75 3.15 -9.91 -5.39
CA PHE A 75 2.32 -10.31 -4.25
C PHE A 75 0.84 -9.95 -4.43
N PHE A 76 0.55 -8.89 -5.19
CA PHE A 76 -0.82 -8.44 -5.41
C PHE A 76 -1.50 -9.20 -6.55
N GLN A 77 -0.74 -9.62 -7.57
CA GLN A 77 -1.26 -10.27 -8.78
C GLN A 77 -2.14 -11.50 -8.50
N ASP A 78 -1.75 -12.28 -7.49
CA ASP A 78 -2.45 -13.54 -7.17
C ASP A 78 -3.52 -13.37 -6.09
N THR A 79 -3.76 -12.14 -5.62
CA THR A 79 -4.76 -11.87 -4.58
C THR A 79 -6.13 -11.63 -5.23
N PRO A 80 -7.13 -12.50 -5.01
CA PRO A 80 -8.47 -12.31 -5.55
C PRO A 80 -9.28 -11.31 -4.72
N GLY A 81 -10.40 -10.85 -5.30
CA GLY A 81 -11.41 -10.07 -4.60
C GLY A 81 -11.04 -8.59 -4.39
N ASP A 82 -11.80 -7.93 -3.53
CA ASP A 82 -11.75 -6.47 -3.35
C ASP A 82 -10.38 -5.99 -2.87
N LEU A 83 -9.72 -6.75 -1.99
CA LEU A 83 -8.42 -6.39 -1.44
C LEU A 83 -7.32 -6.43 -2.51
N GLY A 84 -7.32 -7.46 -3.37
CA GLY A 84 -6.39 -7.57 -4.48
C GLY A 84 -6.61 -6.46 -5.51
N ALA A 85 -7.87 -6.21 -5.88
CA ALA A 85 -8.21 -5.11 -6.79
C ALA A 85 -7.75 -3.75 -6.25
N TYR A 86 -7.90 -3.51 -4.94
CA TYR A 86 -7.44 -2.28 -4.31
C TYR A 86 -5.92 -2.12 -4.41
N TRP A 87 -5.16 -3.17 -4.07
CA TRP A 87 -3.71 -3.13 -4.13
C TRP A 87 -3.18 -2.99 -5.56
N HIS A 88 -3.80 -3.64 -6.55
CA HIS A 88 -3.49 -3.41 -7.96
C HIS A 88 -3.69 -1.94 -8.36
N GLY A 89 -4.80 -1.33 -7.95
CA GLY A 89 -5.04 0.09 -8.19
C GLY A 89 -3.96 0.98 -7.56
N MET A 90 -3.63 0.73 -6.29
CA MET A 90 -2.60 1.48 -5.56
C MET A 90 -1.21 1.32 -6.16
N MET A 91 -0.91 0.14 -6.71
CA MET A 91 0.33 -0.20 -7.39
C MET A 91 0.46 0.56 -8.71
N HIS A 92 -0.50 0.41 -9.64
CA HIS A 92 -0.48 1.12 -10.93
C HIS A 92 -0.48 2.64 -10.78
N ARG A 93 -1.12 3.18 -9.72
CA ARG A 93 -1.03 4.61 -9.39
C ARG A 93 0.42 5.05 -9.17
N ARG A 94 1.25 4.24 -8.53
CA ARG A 94 2.68 4.52 -8.30
C ARG A 94 3.56 4.23 -9.50
N GLU A 95 3.14 3.37 -10.42
CA GLU A 95 3.81 3.24 -11.72
C GLU A 95 3.52 4.45 -12.63
N GLY A 96 2.53 5.27 -12.28
CA GLY A 96 2.05 6.37 -13.11
C GLY A 96 1.15 5.90 -14.26
N ASP A 97 0.66 4.65 -14.20
CA ASP A 97 -0.38 4.09 -15.07
C ASP A 97 -1.75 4.37 -14.45
N PHE A 98 -2.16 5.64 -14.51
CA PHE A 98 -3.36 6.10 -13.82
C PHE A 98 -4.65 5.55 -14.44
N GLU A 99 -4.68 5.27 -15.75
CA GLU A 99 -5.85 4.66 -16.40
C GLU A 99 -6.09 3.23 -15.90
N ASN A 100 -5.03 2.45 -15.74
CA ASN A 100 -5.13 1.10 -15.23
C ASN A 100 -5.40 1.09 -13.72
N ALA A 101 -4.81 2.01 -12.95
CA ALA A 101 -5.16 2.21 -11.55
C ALA A 101 -6.67 2.41 -11.36
N ARG A 102 -7.24 3.28 -12.18
CA ARG A 102 -8.68 3.55 -12.28
C ARG A 102 -9.50 2.32 -12.68
N TYR A 103 -9.01 1.50 -13.61
CA TYR A 103 -9.68 0.24 -13.96
C TYR A 103 -9.82 -0.68 -12.73
N TRP A 104 -8.74 -0.85 -11.97
CA TRP A 104 -8.73 -1.71 -10.79
C TRP A 104 -9.54 -1.16 -9.61
N PHE A 105 -9.50 0.16 -9.39
CA PHE A 105 -10.34 0.77 -8.37
C PHE A 105 -11.84 0.64 -8.63
N ARG A 106 -12.30 0.60 -9.90
CA ARG A 106 -13.71 0.28 -10.22
C ARG A 106 -14.12 -1.12 -9.81
N ARG A 107 -13.16 -2.05 -9.69
CA ARG A 107 -13.38 -3.44 -9.30
C ARG A 107 -13.26 -3.67 -7.80
N THR A 108 -12.88 -2.63 -7.06
CA THR A 108 -12.71 -2.69 -5.61
C THR A 108 -14.04 -2.44 -4.92
N GLY A 109 -14.54 -3.41 -4.16
CA GLY A 109 -15.64 -3.24 -3.23
C GLY A 109 -15.27 -2.46 -1.96
N ALA A 110 -16.10 -2.53 -0.93
CA ALA A 110 -15.85 -1.84 0.32
C ALA A 110 -14.86 -2.62 1.20
N LEU A 111 -13.74 -2.00 1.57
CA LEU A 111 -12.79 -2.60 2.50
C LEU A 111 -12.95 -2.04 3.92
N PRO A 112 -12.71 -2.85 4.97
CA PRO A 112 -12.85 -2.41 6.36
C PRO A 112 -12.00 -1.19 6.76
N CYS A 113 -10.90 -0.93 6.05
CA CYS A 113 -10.02 0.21 6.30
C CYS A 113 -10.53 1.53 5.73
N PHE A 114 -11.50 1.52 4.81
CA PHE A 114 -11.94 2.73 4.10
C PHE A 114 -12.43 3.85 5.01
N PRO A 115 -13.20 3.63 6.09
CA PRO A 115 -13.58 4.71 7.00
C PRO A 115 -12.38 5.38 7.68
N ALA A 116 -11.32 4.62 7.99
CA ALA A 116 -10.10 5.16 8.58
C ALA A 116 -9.28 5.93 7.54
N LEU A 117 -9.14 5.39 6.32
CA LEU A 117 -8.46 6.06 5.21
C LEU A 117 -9.14 7.36 4.83
N HIS A 118 -10.47 7.37 4.72
CA HIS A 118 -11.25 8.57 4.41
C HIS A 118 -11.04 9.68 5.43
N ARG A 119 -11.10 9.34 6.73
CA ARG A 119 -10.85 10.30 7.80
C ARG A 119 -9.45 10.90 7.70
N ALA A 120 -8.43 10.05 7.62
CA ALA A 120 -7.05 10.49 7.55
C ALA A 120 -6.79 11.35 6.31
N ALA A 121 -7.25 10.92 5.14
CA ALA A 121 -7.05 11.67 3.90
C ALA A 121 -7.85 12.98 3.85
N GLY A 122 -9.02 13.03 4.49
CA GLY A 122 -9.82 14.25 4.62
C GLY A 122 -9.12 15.36 5.41
N GLU A 123 -8.13 15.03 6.25
CA GLU A 123 -7.28 16.02 6.91
C GLU A 123 -6.32 16.74 5.95
N PHE A 124 -6.01 16.11 4.80
CA PHE A 124 -5.05 16.61 3.81
C PHE A 124 -5.69 17.05 2.49
N SER A 125 -6.86 16.52 2.12
CA SER A 125 -7.61 16.91 0.92
C SER A 125 -9.04 17.33 1.26
N ALA A 126 -9.34 18.61 0.98
CA ALA A 126 -10.70 19.14 1.11
C ALA A 126 -11.68 18.46 0.14
N ASP A 127 -11.22 18.01 -1.02
CA ASP A 127 -12.05 17.29 -1.99
C ASP A 127 -12.41 15.89 -1.46
N MET A 128 -11.44 15.21 -0.83
CA MET A 128 -11.65 13.92 -0.16
C MET A 128 -12.59 14.07 1.04
N ALA A 129 -12.43 15.12 1.84
CA ALA A 129 -13.29 15.41 2.99
C ALA A 129 -14.77 15.61 2.62
N ARG A 130 -15.06 16.06 1.39
CA ARG A 130 -16.43 16.20 0.88
C ARG A 130 -17.03 14.91 0.34
N GLN A 131 -16.21 13.88 0.11
CA GLN A 131 -16.71 12.58 -0.34
C GLN A 131 -17.45 11.87 0.80
N PRO A 132 -18.45 11.03 0.49
CA PRO A 132 -19.16 10.23 1.49
C PRO A 132 -18.32 9.09 2.09
N GLY A 133 -17.14 8.82 1.54
CA GLY A 133 -16.21 7.79 2.00
C GLY A 133 -14.91 7.83 1.22
N TRP A 134 -14.04 6.83 1.44
CA TRP A 134 -12.75 6.74 0.76
C TRP A 134 -12.96 6.59 -0.75
N ASP A 135 -12.40 7.51 -1.52
CA ASP A 135 -12.49 7.53 -2.97
C ASP A 135 -11.09 7.38 -3.60
N PRO A 136 -10.66 6.14 -3.90
CA PRO A 136 -9.37 5.92 -4.54
C PRO A 136 -9.31 6.47 -5.98
N TYR A 137 -10.45 6.74 -6.62
CA TYR A 137 -10.51 7.43 -7.91
C TYR A 137 -10.08 8.88 -7.78
N LEU A 138 -10.62 9.58 -6.77
CA LEU A 138 -10.25 10.95 -6.46
C LEU A 138 -8.77 11.05 -6.09
N LEU A 139 -8.27 10.15 -5.24
CA LEU A 139 -6.83 10.08 -4.92
C LEU A 139 -5.98 9.95 -6.19
N THR A 140 -6.40 9.07 -7.11
CA THR A 140 -5.67 8.85 -8.37
C THR A 140 -5.62 10.12 -9.21
N GLY A 141 -6.74 10.85 -9.31
CA GLY A 141 -6.79 12.14 -10.01
C GLY A 141 -5.94 13.22 -9.34
N GLU A 142 -5.90 13.27 -8.01
CA GLU A 142 -5.02 14.18 -7.27
C GLU A 142 -3.54 13.88 -7.52
N CYS A 143 -3.14 12.62 -7.48
CA CYS A 143 -1.76 12.21 -7.80
C CYS A 143 -1.38 12.47 -9.27
N GLU A 144 -2.29 12.21 -10.21
CA GLU A 144 -2.07 12.48 -11.63
C GLU A 144 -1.86 13.98 -11.89
N ARG A 145 -2.70 14.83 -11.30
CA ARG A 145 -2.54 16.29 -11.38
C ARG A 145 -1.28 16.79 -10.69
N ALA A 146 -0.82 16.14 -9.63
CA ALA A 146 0.42 16.54 -8.96
C ALA A 146 1.68 16.15 -9.75
N ARG A 147 1.55 15.19 -10.68
CA ARG A 147 2.66 14.72 -11.52
C ARG A 147 2.91 15.62 -12.74
N PHE A 148 1.88 16.33 -13.23
CA PHE A 148 1.93 17.14 -14.46
C PHE A 148 1.51 18.58 -14.21
#